data_AF-A0A1N6V6V3-F1
#
_entry.id   AF-A0A1N6V6V3-F1
#
_cell.length_a   1.000
_cell.length_b   1.000
_cell.length_c   1.000
_cell.angle_alpha   90.00
_cell.angle_beta   90.00
_cell.angle_gamma   90.00
#
_symmetry.space_group_name_H-M   'P 1'
#
loop_
_entity.id
_entity.type
_entity.pdbx_description
1 polymer ?
#
loop_
_entity_poly.entity_id
_entity_poly.type
_entity_poly.pdbx_seq_one_letter_code
_entity_poly.pdbx_strand_id
1 'polypeptide(L)'
;MSLNAYLQIPHAESCDCSVCWSRREQASAPYQSTPCDQCRPASVTKVNGSWKAVPAFTCAKHTPPPRPPRYWHVIYDSGNPAPFVPIREPFELEG
;
A
#
# COMPACT_ATOMS: atom_id res chain seq x y z
N MET A 1 -3.24 23.02 26.84
CA MET A 1 -3.60 22.35 25.57
C MET A 1 -3.78 23.45 24.53
N SER A 2 -2.78 23.67 23.67
CA SER A 2 -2.91 24.64 22.58
C SER A 2 -3.86 24.05 21.55
N LEU A 3 -5.11 24.50 21.52
CA LEU A 3 -6.03 24.18 20.44
C LEU A 3 -5.48 24.84 19.19
N ASN A 4 -4.97 24.03 18.26
CA ASN A 4 -4.58 24.49 16.93
C ASN A 4 -5.79 25.14 16.25
N ALA A 5 -5.90 26.47 16.38
CA ALA A 5 -6.96 27.29 15.81
C ALA A 5 -7.07 27.16 14.28
N TYR A 6 -6.02 26.63 13.63
CA TYR A 6 -5.96 26.35 12.21
C TYR A 6 -7.02 25.35 11.71
N LEU A 7 -7.62 24.53 12.58
CA LEU A 7 -8.54 23.46 12.16
C LEU A 7 -10.03 23.80 12.28
N GLN A 8 -10.39 24.99 12.78
CA GLN A 8 -11.79 25.35 13.04
C GLN A 8 -12.21 26.71 12.47
N ILE A 9 -11.35 27.39 11.73
CA ILE A 9 -11.75 28.62 11.04
C ILE A 9 -12.61 28.21 9.83
N PRO A 10 -13.85 28.72 9.70
CA PRO A 10 -14.64 28.49 8.51
C PRO A 10 -13.92 29.11 7.31
N HIS A 11 -13.74 28.33 6.25
CA HIS A 11 -13.15 28.83 5.02
C HIS A 11 -14.16 29.73 4.30
N ALA A 12 -13.65 30.73 3.59
CA ALA A 12 -14.47 31.52 2.67
C ALA A 12 -15.15 30.62 1.63
N GLU A 13 -16.35 30.99 1.18
CA GLU A 13 -17.13 30.18 0.22
C GLU A 13 -16.36 29.92 -1.09
N SER A 14 -15.48 30.85 -1.48
CA SER A 14 -14.61 30.79 -2.65
C SER A 14 -13.22 30.16 -2.38
N CYS A 15 -13.02 29.47 -1.26
CA CYS A 15 -11.73 28.87 -0.95
C CYS A 15 -11.42 27.68 -1.89
N ASP A 16 -10.24 27.71 -2.50
CA ASP A 16 -9.73 26.67 -3.40
C ASP A 16 -8.59 25.84 -2.80
N CYS A 17 -8.51 25.75 -1.46
CA CYS A 17 -7.59 24.81 -0.84
C CYS A 17 -7.98 23.37 -1.20
N SER A 18 -7.01 22.44 -1.13
CA SER A 18 -7.22 21.04 -1.52
C SER A 18 -8.46 20.39 -0.88
N VAL A 19 -8.75 20.73 0.38
CA VAL A 19 -9.91 20.20 1.12
C VAL A 19 -11.24 20.76 0.61
N CYS A 20 -11.35 22.09 0.46
CA CYS A 20 -12.56 22.74 -0.04
C CYS A 20 -12.84 22.39 -1.50
N TRP A 21 -11.79 22.34 -2.33
CA TRP A 21 -11.89 21.95 -3.72
C TRP A 21 -12.35 20.50 -3.86
N SER A 22 -11.76 19.54 -3.13
CA SER A 22 -12.16 18.12 -3.20
C SER A 22 -13.60 17.88 -2.73
N ARG A 23 -14.10 18.71 -1.82
CA ARG A 23 -15.51 18.66 -1.39
C ARG A 23 -16.46 19.21 -2.46
N ARG A 24 -16.03 20.21 -3.22
CA ARG A 24 -16.80 20.81 -4.33
C ARG A 24 -16.78 19.87 -5.54
N GLU A 25 -15.61 19.38 -5.91
CA GLU A 25 -15.36 18.47 -7.01
C GLU A 25 -15.44 17.02 -6.51
N GLN A 26 -16.61 16.63 -5.98
CA GLN A 26 -16.82 15.22 -5.67
C GLN A 26 -16.65 14.41 -6.94
N ALA A 27 -15.66 13.51 -6.93
CA ALA A 27 -15.47 12.58 -8.02
C ALA A 27 -16.75 11.75 -8.21
N SER A 28 -17.54 12.07 -9.23
CA SER A 28 -18.48 11.12 -9.81
C SER A 28 -17.63 9.99 -10.35
N ALA A 29 -17.84 8.75 -9.89
CA ALA A 29 -17.13 7.59 -10.43
C ALA A 29 -17.73 7.26 -11.82
N PRO A 30 -17.18 7.79 -12.92
CA PRO A 30 -17.79 7.62 -14.25
C PRO A 30 -17.49 6.21 -14.78
N TYR A 31 -16.45 5.59 -14.23
CA TYR A 31 -16.01 4.24 -14.50
C TYR A 31 -16.76 3.29 -13.57
N GLN A 32 -18.00 3.00 -13.92
CA GLN A 32 -18.60 1.74 -13.49
C GLN A 32 -17.85 0.64 -14.24
N SER A 33 -17.00 -0.12 -13.53
CA SER A 33 -16.43 -1.35 -14.07
C SER A 33 -17.58 -2.19 -14.61
N THR A 34 -17.65 -2.39 -15.92
CA THR A 34 -18.67 -3.28 -16.51
C THR A 34 -18.50 -4.65 -15.85
N PRO A 35 -19.53 -5.17 -15.16
CA PRO A 35 -19.41 -6.45 -14.49
C PRO A 35 -19.06 -7.52 -15.53
N CYS A 36 -18.01 -8.29 -15.26
CA CYS A 36 -17.69 -9.44 -16.08
C CYS A 36 -18.76 -10.51 -15.86
N ASP A 37 -19.45 -10.89 -16.92
CA ASP A 37 -20.48 -11.93 -16.95
C ASP A 37 -19.95 -13.32 -16.54
N GLN A 38 -18.65 -13.57 -16.77
CA GLN A 38 -17.99 -14.82 -16.41
C GLN A 38 -17.45 -14.87 -14.96
N CYS A 39 -17.29 -13.73 -14.29
CA CYS A 39 -16.75 -13.69 -12.94
C CYS A 39 -17.90 -13.78 -11.93
N ARG A 40 -17.70 -14.56 -10.85
CA ARG A 40 -18.63 -14.58 -9.71
C ARG A 40 -17.93 -14.17 -8.42
N PRO A 41 -18.54 -13.29 -7.62
CA PRO A 41 -18.01 -12.96 -6.31
C PRO A 41 -18.13 -14.15 -5.35
N ALA A 42 -17.37 -14.12 -4.26
CA ALA A 42 -17.59 -15.04 -3.16
C ALA A 42 -18.97 -14.76 -2.54
N SER A 43 -19.69 -15.82 -2.19
CA SER A 43 -21.01 -15.70 -1.59
C SER A 43 -21.22 -16.75 -0.51
N VAL A 44 -22.20 -16.51 0.37
CA VAL A 44 -22.58 -17.46 1.41
C VAL A 44 -24.07 -17.74 1.23
N THR A 45 -24.42 -19.00 1.06
CA THR A 45 -25.80 -19.44 0.81
C THR A 45 -26.21 -20.49 1.83
N LYS A 46 -27.47 -20.48 2.24
CA LYS A 46 -28.01 -21.50 3.14
C LYS A 46 -28.58 -22.65 2.31
N VAL A 47 -27.99 -23.83 2.44
CA VAL A 47 -28.39 -25.05 1.71
C VAL A 47 -28.81 -26.09 2.75
N ASN A 48 -30.06 -26.55 2.70
CA ASN A 48 -30.63 -27.52 3.63
C ASN A 48 -30.43 -27.16 5.12
N GLY A 49 -30.55 -25.87 5.46
CA GLY A 49 -30.38 -25.39 6.82
C GLY A 49 -28.93 -25.09 7.23
N SER A 50 -27.94 -25.54 6.47
CA SER A 50 -26.51 -25.29 6.73
C SER A 50 -25.99 -24.12 5.89
N TRP A 51 -25.11 -23.31 6.48
CA TRP A 51 -24.40 -22.26 5.76
C TRP A 51 -23.28 -22.85 4.92
N LYS A 52 -23.27 -22.55 3.62
CA LYS A 52 -22.24 -22.97 2.68
C LYS A 52 -21.60 -21.75 2.02
N ALA A 53 -20.29 -21.62 2.16
CA ALA A 53 -19.50 -20.63 1.44
C ALA A 53 -19.22 -21.12 0.02
N VAL A 54 -19.46 -20.26 -0.96
CA VAL A 54 -19.10 -20.45 -2.36
C VAL A 54 -17.92 -19.53 -2.67
N PRO A 55 -16.76 -20.08 -3.09
CA PRO A 55 -15.60 -19.27 -3.39
C PRO A 55 -15.84 -18.40 -4.63
N ALA A 56 -15.16 -17.25 -4.65
CA ALA A 56 -15.09 -16.42 -5.83
C ALA A 56 -14.47 -17.19 -7.00
N PHE A 57 -14.90 -16.86 -8.21
CA PHE A 57 -14.28 -17.37 -9.44
C PHE A 57 -14.02 -16.20 -10.38
N THR A 58 -12.79 -16.14 -10.87
CA THR A 58 -12.33 -15.16 -11.84
C THR A 58 -12.05 -15.87 -13.16
N CYS A 59 -12.55 -15.32 -14.27
CA CYS A 59 -12.25 -15.84 -15.60
C CYS A 59 -10.78 -15.60 -15.96
N ALA A 60 -10.27 -16.26 -17.01
CA ALA A 60 -8.87 -16.16 -17.44
C ALA A 60 -8.39 -14.71 -17.66
N LYS A 61 -9.27 -13.82 -18.12
CA LYS A 61 -8.98 -12.38 -18.30
C LYS A 61 -8.71 -11.67 -16.97
N HIS A 62 -9.35 -12.11 -15.90
CA HIS A 62 -9.26 -11.52 -14.56
C HIS A 62 -8.49 -12.40 -13.56
N THR A 63 -7.93 -13.52 -14.02
CA THR A 63 -6.99 -14.30 -13.24
C THR A 63 -5.70 -13.49 -13.12
N PRO A 64 -5.27 -13.09 -11.91
CA PRO A 64 -4.00 -12.40 -11.75
C PRO A 64 -2.86 -13.27 -12.30
N PRO A 65 -1.83 -12.66 -12.91
CA PRO A 65 -0.66 -13.42 -13.33
C PRO A 65 -0.03 -14.13 -12.11
N PRO A 66 0.67 -15.25 -12.32
CA PRO A 66 1.40 -15.90 -11.25
C PRO A 66 2.35 -14.88 -10.61
N ARG A 67 2.46 -14.95 -9.28
CA ARG A 67 3.37 -14.09 -8.53
C ARG A 67 4.76 -14.21 -9.16
N PRO A 68 5.44 -13.09 -9.47
CA PRO A 68 6.76 -13.15 -10.05
C PRO A 68 7.67 -13.98 -9.13
N PRO A 69 8.64 -14.72 -9.72
CA PRO A 69 9.57 -15.50 -8.94
C PRO A 69 10.26 -14.59 -7.94
N ARG A 70 10.57 -15.21 -6.82
CA ARG A 70 11.21 -14.59 -5.71
C ARG A 70 12.71 -14.43 -6.07
N TYR A 71 13.09 -13.40 -6.83
CA TYR A 71 14.51 -13.12 -7.18
C TYR A 71 15.18 -12.09 -6.26
N TRP A 72 14.41 -11.33 -5.48
CA TRP A 72 14.92 -10.28 -4.58
C TRP A 72 15.37 -10.75 -3.18
N HIS A 73 15.40 -12.06 -2.90
CA HIS A 73 15.82 -12.59 -1.57
C HIS A 73 17.32 -12.88 -1.49
N VAL A 74 18.04 -12.69 -2.59
CA VAL A 74 19.51 -12.76 -2.58
C VAL A 74 20.01 -11.33 -2.46
N ILE A 75 19.85 -10.75 -1.27
CA ILE A 75 20.83 -9.76 -0.84
C ILE A 75 22.10 -10.57 -0.70
N TYR A 76 23.04 -10.40 -1.64
CA TYR A 76 24.40 -10.87 -1.43
C TYR A 76 24.90 -10.13 -0.19
N ASP A 77 24.83 -10.79 0.96
CA ASP A 77 25.34 -10.28 2.22
C ASP A 77 26.87 -10.36 2.16
N SER A 78 27.47 -9.44 1.41
CA SER A 78 28.92 -9.27 1.32
C SER A 78 29.54 -8.80 2.64
N GLY A 79 28.72 -8.61 3.68
CA GLY A 79 29.04 -7.76 4.81
C GLY A 79 29.30 -6.32 4.36
N ASN A 80 29.48 -5.43 5.34
CA ASN A 80 30.08 -4.14 5.08
C ASN A 80 31.55 -4.38 4.71
N PRO A 81 32.09 -3.82 3.61
CA PRO A 81 33.51 -3.94 3.34
C PRO A 81 34.28 -3.41 4.55
N ALA A 82 35.16 -4.23 5.13
CA ALA A 82 36.00 -3.79 6.23
C ALA A 82 36.81 -2.57 5.73
N PRO A 83 36.58 -1.36 6.29
CA PRO A 83 37.34 -0.21 5.85
C PRO A 83 38.81 -0.44 6.17
N PHE A 84 39.68 -0.14 5.21
CA PHE A 84 41.12 -0.18 5.44
C PHE A 84 41.46 0.82 6.55
N VAL A 85 41.97 0.31 7.67
CA VAL A 85 42.53 1.13 8.76
C VAL A 85 44.05 1.14 8.59
N PRO A 86 44.67 2.25 8.18
CA PRO A 86 46.12 2.35 8.13
C PRO A 86 46.66 2.22 9.55
N ILE A 87 47.46 1.19 9.79
CA ILE A 87 48.25 1.08 11.02
C ILE A 87 49.33 2.16 10.93
N ARG A 88 49.13 3.30 11.61
CA ARG A 88 50.24 4.19 11.95
C ARG A 88 51.03 3.48 13.03
N GLU A 89 52.35 3.46 12.88
CA GLU A 89 53.29 2.68 13.71
C GLU A 89 52.95 2.75 15.21
N PRO A 90 53.22 1.67 15.98
CA PRO A 90 52.92 1.65 17.41
C PRO A 90 53.58 2.85 18.09
N PHE A 91 52.80 3.67 18.80
CA PHE A 91 53.38 4.67 19.68
C PHE A 91 54.19 3.94 20.77
N GLU A 92 55.38 4.44 21.07
CA GLU A 92 56.16 3.93 22.19
C GLU A 92 55.40 4.20 23.48
N LEU A 93 55.22 3.17 24.30
CA LEU A 93 54.73 3.32 25.67
C LEU A 93 55.87 3.93 26.48
N GLU A 94 55.73 5.21 26.85
CA GLU A 94 56.59 5.81 27.87
C GLU A 94 56.37 5.05 29.19
N GLY A 95 57.48 4.56 29.76
CA GLY A 95 57.51 3.84 31.03
C GLY A 95 57.30 4.73 32.25
#